data_AF-A0A7X1ZRK4-F1
#
_entry.id   AF-A0A7X1ZRK4-F1
#
_cell.length_a   1.000
_cell.length_b   1.000
_cell.length_c   1.000
_cell.angle_alpha   90.00
_cell.angle_beta   90.00
_cell.angle_gamma   90.00
#
_symmetry.space_group_name_H-M   'P 1'
#
loop_
_entity.id
_entity.type
_entity.pdbx_description
1 polymer ?
#
loop_
_entity_poly.entity_id
_entity_poly.type
_entity_poly.pdbx_seq_one_letter_code
_entity_poly.pdbx_strand_id
1 'polypeptide(L)'
;MKKWVPTVIFLAVAVVLIVLAIVFLPVSKSVWVWIAALLTLAIFSILYRDNPIYRVAEHLFVGLSLGYGIALIWWQALWQIALRPLFIEGRFILIIPIAIGLLYFTRLIPKVSWLVRIPISIALGLGSGIAIPLIFQATIFEQTKASLVLPEMFAPGNPWPGIWAIILIIGIVTTLAYFFFSRKEKSVLSPVSKVGIIFIMLGFGATFGLTVMSRVSLLIGRLQFLLREWLGIIAQ
;
A
#
# COMPACT_ATOMS: atom_id res chain seq x y z
N MET A 1 29.67 -22.82 18.22
CA MET A 1 28.73 -23.69 17.47
C MET A 1 28.17 -22.93 16.27
N LYS A 2 28.39 -23.43 15.04
CA LYS A 2 28.10 -22.74 13.76
C LYS A 2 26.61 -22.36 13.65
N LYS A 3 26.30 -21.07 13.66
CA LYS A 3 24.95 -20.46 13.52
C LYS A 3 24.23 -20.77 12.19
N TRP A 4 24.88 -21.51 11.29
CA TRP A 4 24.45 -21.84 9.93
C TRP A 4 23.82 -23.22 9.80
N VAL A 5 24.11 -24.12 10.74
CA VAL A 5 23.68 -25.53 10.68
C VAL A 5 22.15 -25.68 10.72
N PRO A 6 21.40 -24.95 11.58
CA PRO A 6 19.94 -25.11 11.65
C PRO A 6 19.22 -24.67 10.37
N THR A 7 19.72 -23.62 9.70
CA THR A 7 19.08 -23.06 8.50
C THR A 7 19.36 -23.88 7.25
N VAL A 8 20.57 -24.44 7.14
CA VAL A 8 20.90 -25.40 6.07
C VAL A 8 20.10 -26.69 6.25
N ILE A 9 19.85 -27.13 7.49
CA ILE A 9 18.99 -28.29 7.76
C ILE A 9 17.53 -27.98 7.44
N PHE A 10 16.99 -26.82 7.82
CA PHE A 10 15.61 -26.44 7.45
C PHE A 10 15.43 -26.32 5.94
N LEU A 11 16.41 -25.75 5.22
CA LEU A 11 16.38 -25.68 3.77
C LEU A 11 16.58 -27.05 3.11
N ALA A 12 17.46 -27.90 3.65
CA ALA A 12 17.64 -29.27 3.16
C ALA A 12 16.38 -30.12 3.39
N VAL A 13 15.73 -29.97 4.55
CA VAL A 13 14.45 -30.61 4.85
C VAL A 13 13.34 -30.03 3.98
N ALA A 14 13.30 -28.72 3.75
CA ALA A 14 12.34 -28.11 2.82
C ALA A 14 12.57 -28.59 1.39
N VAL A 15 13.82 -28.65 0.90
CA VAL A 15 14.18 -29.18 -0.42
C VAL A 15 13.85 -30.67 -0.52
N VAL A 16 14.11 -31.47 0.53
CA VAL A 16 13.75 -32.89 0.57
C VAL A 16 12.24 -33.09 0.60
N LEU A 17 11.49 -32.29 1.37
CA LEU A 17 10.03 -32.29 1.39
C LEU A 17 9.44 -31.81 0.06
N ILE A 18 10.10 -30.86 -0.62
CA ILE A 18 9.75 -30.40 -1.96
C ILE A 18 9.99 -31.51 -2.98
N VAL A 19 11.12 -32.22 -2.91
CA VAL A 19 11.41 -33.36 -3.80
C VAL A 19 10.44 -34.51 -3.55
N LEU A 20 10.10 -34.80 -2.30
CA LEU A 20 9.04 -35.76 -1.93
C LEU A 20 7.66 -35.30 -2.44
N ALA A 21 7.35 -34.01 -2.35
CA ALA A 21 6.11 -33.43 -2.88
C ALA A 21 6.03 -33.53 -4.41
N ILE A 22 7.14 -33.32 -5.14
CA ILE A 22 7.21 -33.50 -6.61
C ILE A 22 6.86 -34.93 -7.02
N VAL A 23 7.24 -35.92 -6.21
CA VAL A 23 7.00 -37.35 -6.50
C VAL A 23 5.55 -37.76 -6.23
N PHE A 24 4.85 -37.10 -5.29
CA PHE A 24 3.52 -37.54 -4.81
C PHE A 24 2.34 -36.59 -5.09
N LEU A 25 2.56 -35.34 -5.50
CA LEU A 25 1.49 -34.35 -5.69
C LEU A 25 1.30 -33.94 -7.16
N PRO A 26 0.09 -33.48 -7.56
CA PRO A 26 -0.14 -32.85 -8.86
C PRO A 26 0.46 -31.43 -8.88
N VAL A 27 1.79 -31.36 -8.80
CA VAL A 27 2.53 -30.10 -8.73
C VAL A 27 2.50 -29.37 -10.07
N SER A 28 2.50 -28.04 -10.03
CA SER A 28 2.52 -27.22 -11.25
C SER A 28 3.71 -27.53 -12.16
N LYS A 29 3.42 -27.63 -13.45
CA LYS A 29 4.42 -27.90 -14.52
C LYS A 29 5.17 -26.64 -14.95
N SER A 30 4.77 -25.44 -14.49
CA SER A 30 5.35 -24.19 -14.98
C SER A 30 6.56 -23.75 -14.16
N VAL A 31 7.69 -23.54 -14.85
CA VAL A 31 8.96 -23.11 -14.24
C VAL A 31 8.82 -21.78 -13.48
N TRP A 32 7.95 -20.89 -13.93
CA TRP A 32 7.68 -19.60 -13.29
C TRP A 32 7.05 -19.74 -11.89
N VAL A 33 6.12 -20.69 -11.71
CA VAL A 33 5.48 -20.94 -10.42
C VAL A 33 6.50 -21.50 -9.42
N TRP A 34 7.42 -22.34 -9.88
CA TRP A 34 8.53 -22.84 -9.08
C TRP A 34 9.45 -21.72 -8.60
N ILE A 35 9.85 -20.82 -9.49
CA ILE A 35 10.69 -19.66 -9.12
C ILE A 35 9.96 -18.78 -8.10
N ALA A 36 8.68 -18.49 -8.33
CA ALA A 36 7.87 -17.67 -7.43
C ALA A 36 7.65 -18.33 -6.05
N ALA A 37 7.44 -19.65 -6.02
CA ALA A 37 7.30 -20.41 -4.77
C ALA A 37 8.59 -20.43 -3.97
N LEU A 38 9.74 -20.69 -4.61
CA LEU A 38 11.05 -20.66 -3.97
C LEU A 38 11.38 -19.27 -3.41
N LEU A 39 11.09 -18.20 -4.16
CA LEU A 39 11.26 -16.82 -3.66
C LEU A 39 10.33 -16.49 -2.50
N THR A 40 9.09 -16.97 -2.53
CA THR A 40 8.13 -16.78 -1.43
C THR A 40 8.62 -17.50 -0.16
N LEU A 41 9.11 -18.73 -0.28
CA LEU A 41 9.71 -19.47 0.84
C LEU A 41 11.00 -18.82 1.33
N ALA A 42 11.84 -18.30 0.43
CA ALA A 42 13.05 -17.56 0.79
C ALA A 42 12.73 -16.31 1.63
N ILE A 43 11.63 -15.61 1.31
CA ILE A 43 11.14 -14.48 2.11
C ILE A 43 10.61 -14.97 3.46
N PHE A 44 9.83 -16.06 3.51
CA PHE A 44 9.34 -16.62 4.77
C PHE A 44 10.45 -17.15 5.70
N SER A 45 11.67 -17.38 5.18
CA SER A 45 12.83 -17.74 6.01
C SER A 45 13.15 -16.69 7.10
N ILE A 46 12.71 -15.43 6.96
CA ILE A 46 12.87 -14.40 8.00
C ILE A 46 12.20 -14.79 9.32
N LEU A 47 11.09 -15.54 9.26
CA LEU A 47 10.34 -15.95 10.45
C LEU A 47 11.18 -16.85 11.38
N TYR A 48 12.17 -17.54 10.82
CA TYR A 48 13.09 -18.37 11.57
C TYR A 48 14.33 -17.60 12.04
N ARG A 49 14.98 -16.83 11.16
CA ARG A 49 16.15 -15.95 11.43
C ARG A 49 16.56 -15.16 10.18
N ASP A 50 17.28 -14.06 10.35
CA ASP A 50 18.03 -13.38 9.27
C ASP A 50 19.08 -14.31 8.63
N ASN A 51 18.74 -14.91 7.50
CA ASN A 51 19.56 -15.82 6.70
C ASN A 51 20.09 -15.07 5.45
N PRO A 52 21.29 -15.33 4.87
CA PRO A 52 21.68 -14.74 3.59
C PRO A 52 20.73 -15.07 2.45
N ILE A 53 20.02 -16.21 2.49
CA ILE A 53 19.02 -16.55 1.46
C ILE A 53 17.90 -15.51 1.46
N TYR A 54 17.41 -15.16 2.65
CA TYR A 54 16.46 -14.06 2.80
C TYR A 54 17.04 -12.74 2.27
N ARG A 55 18.28 -12.39 2.65
CA ARG A 55 18.93 -11.16 2.18
C ARG A 55 19.07 -11.10 0.66
N VAL A 56 19.44 -12.21 0.01
CA VAL A 56 19.52 -12.28 -1.46
C VAL A 56 18.14 -12.10 -2.08
N ALA A 57 17.11 -12.77 -1.55
CA ALA A 57 15.74 -12.63 -2.04
C ALA A 57 15.23 -11.18 -1.87
N GLU A 58 15.54 -10.53 -0.75
CA GLU A 58 15.20 -9.14 -0.48
C GLU A 58 15.88 -8.18 -1.47
N HIS A 59 17.19 -8.33 -1.71
CA HIS A 59 17.92 -7.48 -2.65
C HIS A 59 17.45 -7.70 -4.09
N LEU A 60 17.16 -8.96 -4.47
CA LEU A 60 16.58 -9.29 -5.76
C LEU A 60 15.19 -8.66 -5.92
N PHE A 61 14.33 -8.75 -4.90
CA PHE A 61 12.98 -8.21 -4.92
C PHE A 61 12.97 -6.68 -5.03
N VAL A 62 13.76 -6.00 -4.20
CA VAL A 62 13.89 -4.53 -4.25
C VAL A 62 14.53 -4.09 -5.57
N GLY A 63 15.56 -4.80 -6.04
CA GLY A 63 16.21 -4.54 -7.32
C GLY A 63 15.28 -4.69 -8.52
N LEU A 64 14.49 -5.76 -8.57
CA LEU A 64 13.46 -5.97 -9.61
C LEU A 64 12.39 -4.89 -9.56
N SER A 65 11.93 -4.51 -8.36
CA SER A 65 10.91 -3.47 -8.19
C SER A 65 11.40 -2.12 -8.70
N LEU A 66 12.63 -1.74 -8.38
CA LEU A 66 13.25 -0.50 -8.89
C LEU A 66 13.53 -0.59 -10.39
N GLY A 67 14.04 -1.72 -10.87
CA GLY A 67 14.33 -1.94 -12.30
C GLY A 67 13.07 -1.87 -13.17
N TYR A 68 11.99 -2.51 -12.72
CA TYR A 68 10.68 -2.40 -13.38
C TYR A 68 10.17 -0.95 -13.36
N GLY A 69 10.31 -0.25 -12.22
CA GLY A 69 9.98 1.18 -12.13
C GLY A 69 10.74 2.04 -13.14
N ILE A 70 12.06 1.82 -13.29
CA ILE A 70 12.89 2.52 -14.29
C ILE A 70 12.43 2.20 -15.70
N ALA A 71 12.13 0.94 -16.01
CA ALA A 71 11.64 0.52 -17.33
C ALA A 71 10.31 1.18 -17.67
N LEU A 72 9.38 1.28 -16.70
CA LEU A 72 8.12 1.99 -16.87
C LEU A 72 8.34 3.49 -17.10
N ILE A 73 9.21 4.14 -16.32
CA ILE A 73 9.51 5.56 -16.51
C ILE A 73 10.15 5.80 -17.88
N TRP A 74 11.07 4.93 -18.30
CA TRP A 74 11.69 5.00 -19.62
C TRP A 74 10.65 4.91 -20.74
N TRP A 75 9.81 3.88 -20.71
CA TRP A 75 8.83 3.67 -21.76
C TRP A 75 7.70 4.70 -21.72
N GLN A 76 7.05 4.86 -20.57
CA GLN A 76 5.84 5.67 -20.45
C GLN A 76 6.15 7.17 -20.40
N ALA A 77 7.15 7.59 -19.60
CA ALA A 77 7.42 9.02 -19.43
C ALA A 77 8.42 9.55 -20.45
N LEU A 78 9.59 8.90 -20.60
CA LEU A 78 10.62 9.41 -21.50
C LEU A 78 10.27 9.17 -22.97
N TRP A 79 9.92 7.94 -23.36
CA TRP A 79 9.64 7.66 -24.77
C TRP A 79 8.29 8.20 -25.23
N GLN A 80 7.18 7.82 -24.56
CA GLN A 80 5.84 8.18 -25.05
C GLN A 80 5.48 9.66 -24.82
N ILE A 81 5.84 10.25 -23.68
CA ILE A 81 5.41 11.62 -23.31
C ILE A 81 6.42 12.69 -23.73
N ALA A 82 7.72 12.40 -23.69
CA ALA A 82 8.75 13.39 -24.01
C ALA A 82 9.31 13.25 -25.44
N LEU A 83 9.93 12.12 -25.78
CA LEU A 83 10.73 11.99 -27.00
C LEU A 83 9.86 11.79 -28.25
N ARG A 84 8.86 10.90 -28.22
CA ARG A 84 7.98 10.63 -29.36
C ARG A 84 7.27 11.89 -29.89
N PRO A 85 6.59 12.71 -29.07
CA PRO A 85 5.95 13.95 -29.55
C PRO A 85 6.93 15.05 -29.95
N LEU A 86 8.18 15.02 -29.46
CA LEU A 86 9.23 15.94 -29.92
C LEU A 86 9.69 15.59 -31.34
N PHE A 87 9.98 14.32 -31.60
CA PHE A 87 10.57 13.88 -32.87
C PHE A 87 9.55 13.58 -33.98
N ILE A 88 8.33 13.14 -33.62
CA ILE A 88 7.31 12.74 -34.60
C ILE A 88 6.25 13.84 -34.80
N GLU A 89 5.79 14.47 -33.72
CA GLU A 89 4.71 15.46 -33.78
C GLU A 89 5.20 16.90 -33.95
N GLY A 90 6.51 17.14 -33.87
CA GLY A 90 7.11 18.48 -34.05
C GLY A 90 6.74 19.49 -32.96
N ARG A 91 6.30 19.03 -31.78
CA ARG A 91 5.88 19.90 -30.67
C ARG A 91 7.09 20.44 -29.90
N PHE A 92 7.72 21.49 -30.45
CA PHE A 92 8.90 22.14 -29.85
C PHE A 92 8.67 22.69 -28.43
N ILE A 93 7.42 22.93 -28.01
CA ILE A 93 7.09 23.36 -26.65
C ILE A 93 7.56 22.37 -25.57
N LEU A 94 7.71 21.08 -25.92
CA LEU A 94 8.16 20.03 -25.02
C LEU A 94 9.67 20.09 -24.70
N ILE A 95 10.43 20.92 -25.41
CA ILE A 95 11.85 21.15 -25.11
C ILE A 95 12.02 21.71 -23.70
N ILE A 96 11.11 22.58 -23.24
CA ILE A 96 11.18 23.19 -21.91
C ILE A 96 11.03 22.12 -20.80
N PRO A 97 9.97 21.28 -20.79
CA PRO A 97 9.87 20.14 -19.86
C PRO A 97 11.06 19.17 -19.92
N ILE A 98 11.60 18.89 -21.11
CA ILE A 98 12.75 17.99 -21.26
C ILE A 98 14.01 18.62 -20.66
N ALA A 99 14.25 19.90 -20.91
CA ALA A 99 15.37 20.64 -20.32
C ALA A 99 15.27 20.66 -18.79
N ILE A 100 14.08 20.90 -18.24
CA ILE A 100 13.81 20.83 -16.79
C ILE A 100 14.02 19.41 -16.26
N GLY A 101 13.61 18.38 -17.01
CA GLY A 101 13.86 16.98 -16.68
C GLY A 101 15.34 16.64 -16.64
N LEU A 102 16.14 17.16 -17.59
CA LEU A 102 17.59 16.97 -17.61
C LEU A 102 18.29 17.58 -16.39
N LEU A 103 17.69 18.60 -15.75
CA LEU A 103 18.21 19.15 -14.50
C LEU A 103 18.25 18.12 -13.37
N TYR A 104 17.46 17.04 -13.40
CA TYR A 104 17.58 15.95 -12.42
C TYR A 104 18.97 15.30 -12.42
N PHE A 105 19.63 15.21 -13.58
CA PHE A 105 20.98 14.63 -13.68
C PHE A 105 22.06 15.49 -13.02
N THR A 106 21.79 16.77 -12.79
CA THR A 106 22.72 17.65 -12.05
C THR A 106 22.92 17.21 -10.59
N ARG A 107 22.06 16.30 -10.06
CA ARG A 107 22.24 15.64 -8.77
C ARG A 107 23.54 14.84 -8.68
N LEU A 108 24.05 14.34 -9.79
CA LEU A 108 25.29 13.56 -9.85
C LEU A 108 26.55 14.42 -9.66
N ILE A 109 26.42 15.75 -9.83
CA ILE A 109 27.54 16.70 -9.72
C ILE A 109 27.29 17.58 -8.48
N PRO A 110 28.00 17.37 -7.35
CA PRO A 110 27.78 18.10 -6.10
C PRO A 110 27.78 19.63 -6.24
N LYS A 111 28.58 20.17 -7.17
CA LYS A 111 28.71 21.62 -7.41
C LYS A 111 27.47 22.27 -8.03
N VAL A 112 26.67 21.53 -8.81
CA VAL A 112 25.49 22.07 -9.54
C VAL A 112 24.18 21.47 -9.02
N SER A 113 24.24 20.63 -7.98
CA SER A 113 23.08 19.92 -7.43
C SER A 113 21.96 20.84 -6.91
N TRP A 114 22.17 22.14 -6.75
CA TRP A 114 21.12 23.09 -6.40
C TRP A 114 20.05 23.22 -7.49
N LEU A 115 20.42 22.98 -8.75
CA LEU A 115 19.55 23.12 -9.91
C LEU A 115 18.43 22.05 -9.95
N VAL A 116 18.64 20.92 -9.26
CA VAL A 116 17.64 19.87 -9.02
C VAL A 116 16.43 20.38 -8.23
N ARG A 117 16.58 21.46 -7.46
CA ARG A 117 15.46 22.02 -6.67
C ARG A 117 14.33 22.54 -7.57
N ILE A 118 14.64 23.01 -8.77
CA ILE A 118 13.66 23.53 -9.74
C ILE A 118 12.69 22.43 -10.22
N PRO A 119 13.16 21.30 -10.78
CA PRO A 119 12.23 20.25 -11.19
C PRO A 119 11.52 19.60 -9.99
N ILE A 120 12.14 19.55 -8.81
CA ILE A 120 11.46 19.07 -7.59
C ILE A 120 10.33 20.01 -7.17
N SER A 121 10.53 21.33 -7.20
CA SER A 121 9.49 22.28 -6.81
C SER A 121 8.32 22.27 -7.79
N ILE A 122 8.60 22.13 -9.09
CA ILE A 122 7.56 21.97 -10.12
C ILE A 122 6.80 20.65 -9.91
N ALA A 123 7.50 19.54 -9.70
CA ALA A 123 6.87 18.24 -9.43
C ALA A 123 6.02 18.26 -8.15
N LEU A 124 6.52 18.89 -7.09
CA LEU A 124 5.79 19.06 -5.83
C LEU A 124 4.58 19.99 -5.98
N GLY A 125 4.72 21.08 -6.75
CA GLY A 125 3.63 22.02 -7.02
C GLY A 125 2.52 21.40 -7.86
N LEU A 126 2.87 20.67 -8.93
CA LEU A 126 1.91 19.92 -9.74
C LEU A 126 1.27 18.78 -8.95
N GLY A 127 2.09 18.00 -8.22
CA GLY A 127 1.63 16.88 -7.42
C GLY A 127 0.67 17.32 -6.32
N SER A 128 1.00 18.38 -5.58
CA SER A 128 0.12 18.95 -4.56
C SER A 128 -1.10 19.65 -5.16
N GLY A 129 -0.95 20.35 -6.28
CA GLY A 129 -2.05 21.00 -6.99
C GLY A 129 -3.11 20.01 -7.49
N ILE A 130 -2.72 18.81 -7.90
CA ILE A 130 -3.65 17.73 -8.27
C ILE A 130 -4.18 17.02 -7.02
N ALA A 131 -3.30 16.66 -6.08
CA ALA A 131 -3.66 15.82 -4.94
C ALA A 131 -4.53 16.53 -3.91
N ILE A 132 -4.27 17.81 -3.60
CA ILE A 132 -5.00 18.55 -2.55
C ILE A 132 -6.49 18.63 -2.90
N PRO A 133 -6.93 19.15 -4.06
CA PRO A 133 -8.35 19.20 -4.39
C PRO A 133 -8.99 17.82 -4.40
N LEU A 134 -8.28 16.81 -4.92
CA LEU A 134 -8.77 15.44 -5.02
C LEU A 134 -8.99 14.80 -3.65
N ILE A 135 -8.03 14.96 -2.73
CA ILE A 135 -8.13 14.46 -1.35
C ILE A 135 -9.21 15.24 -0.58
N PHE A 136 -9.31 16.56 -0.77
CA PHE A 136 -10.39 17.35 -0.20
C PHE A 136 -11.76 16.87 -0.68
N GLN A 137 -11.91 16.60 -1.97
CA GLN A 137 -13.15 16.09 -2.55
C GLN A 137 -13.47 14.67 -2.04
N ALA A 138 -12.51 13.74 -2.15
CA ALA A 138 -12.72 12.34 -1.83
C ALA A 138 -12.84 12.06 -0.33
N THR A 139 -12.13 12.82 0.50
CA THR A 139 -12.15 12.62 1.95
C THR A 139 -13.14 13.58 2.59
N ILE A 140 -12.99 14.89 2.43
CA ILE A 140 -13.80 15.84 3.21
C ILE A 140 -15.22 15.91 2.68
N PHE A 141 -15.42 16.14 1.38
CA PHE A 141 -16.78 16.27 0.83
C PHE A 141 -17.55 14.96 0.89
N GLU A 142 -16.98 13.85 0.43
CA GLU A 142 -17.69 12.57 0.44
C GLU A 142 -17.92 12.04 1.87
N GLN A 143 -16.98 12.19 2.81
CA GLN A 143 -17.25 11.82 4.22
C GLN A 143 -18.30 12.73 4.86
N THR A 144 -18.31 14.03 4.53
CA THR A 144 -19.36 14.94 5.01
C THR A 144 -20.72 14.53 4.46
N LYS A 145 -20.84 14.25 3.15
CA LYS A 145 -22.08 13.75 2.54
C LYS A 145 -22.53 12.43 3.17
N ALA A 146 -21.60 11.49 3.37
CA ALA A 146 -21.88 10.20 3.99
C ALA A 146 -22.36 10.31 5.45
N SER A 147 -22.03 11.43 6.12
CA SER A 147 -22.53 11.72 7.46
C SER A 147 -23.88 12.44 7.51
N LEU A 148 -24.40 12.93 6.37
CA LEU A 148 -25.70 13.59 6.32
C LEU A 148 -26.83 12.55 6.43
N VAL A 149 -27.76 12.79 7.35
CA VAL A 149 -28.99 12.02 7.45
C VAL A 149 -29.95 12.53 6.38
N LEU A 150 -30.08 11.79 5.28
CA LEU A 150 -31.04 12.10 4.22
C LEU A 150 -32.42 11.52 4.56
N PRO A 151 -33.53 12.25 4.33
CA PRO A 151 -34.89 11.75 4.55
C PRO A 151 -35.20 10.45 3.78
N GLU A 152 -34.55 10.24 2.64
CA GLU A 152 -34.63 9.03 1.81
C GLU A 152 -34.18 7.76 2.55
N MET A 153 -33.34 7.89 3.57
CA MET A 153 -32.87 6.77 4.40
C MET A 153 -33.95 6.21 5.35
N PHE A 154 -35.10 6.91 5.45
CA PHE A 154 -36.28 6.48 6.21
C PHE A 154 -37.42 6.01 5.31
N ALA A 155 -37.11 5.60 4.07
CA ALA A 155 -38.11 5.11 3.14
C ALA A 155 -38.97 3.96 3.74
N PRO A 156 -40.28 3.90 3.42
CA PRO A 156 -41.16 2.87 3.96
C PRO A 156 -40.75 1.50 3.38
N GLY A 157 -40.03 0.70 4.17
CA GLY A 157 -39.58 -0.64 3.78
C GLY A 157 -38.35 -1.12 4.56
N ASN A 158 -37.41 -0.23 4.90
CA ASN A 158 -36.28 -0.56 5.77
C ASN A 158 -35.70 0.71 6.45
N PRO A 159 -36.02 0.98 7.73
CA PRO A 159 -35.55 2.17 8.45
C PRO A 159 -34.14 2.01 9.05
N TRP A 160 -33.50 0.85 8.87
CA TRP A 160 -32.19 0.55 9.46
C TRP A 160 -31.09 1.54 9.02
N PRO A 161 -30.99 1.96 7.74
CA PRO A 161 -29.98 2.93 7.31
C PRO A 161 -30.11 4.29 8.01
N GLY A 162 -31.34 4.77 8.20
CA GLY A 162 -31.61 6.03 8.91
C GLY A 162 -31.18 5.99 10.39
N ILE A 163 -31.37 4.84 11.06
CA ILE A 163 -30.93 4.65 12.46
C ILE A 163 -29.39 4.71 12.56
N TRP A 164 -28.66 4.05 11.65
CA TRP A 164 -27.20 4.13 11.63
C TRP A 164 -26.68 5.54 11.34
N ALA A 165 -27.35 6.28 10.45
CA ALA A 165 -26.99 7.66 10.15
C ALA A 165 -27.17 8.57 11.38
N ILE A 166 -28.23 8.39 12.17
CA ILE A 166 -28.43 9.11 13.44
C ILE A 166 -27.33 8.78 14.45
N ILE A 167 -27.01 7.49 14.62
CA ILE A 167 -25.93 7.05 15.53
C ILE A 167 -24.59 7.67 15.11
N LEU A 168 -24.31 7.72 13.79
CA LEU A 168 -23.12 8.35 13.25
C LEU A 168 -23.07 9.85 13.52
N ILE A 169 -24.16 10.60 13.29
CA ILE A 169 -24.20 12.03 13.62
C ILE A 169 -23.98 12.26 15.12
N ILE A 170 -24.62 11.47 15.98
CA ILE A 170 -24.41 11.57 17.43
C ILE A 170 -22.93 11.28 17.77
N GLY A 171 -22.34 10.25 17.14
CA GLY A 171 -20.93 9.93 17.27
C GLY A 171 -20.00 11.07 16.84
N ILE A 172 -20.30 11.74 15.72
CA ILE A 172 -19.54 12.88 15.20
C ILE A 172 -19.65 14.07 16.15
N VAL A 173 -20.86 14.45 16.56
CA VAL A 173 -21.10 15.59 17.46
C VAL A 173 -20.44 15.37 18.82
N THR A 174 -20.57 14.17 19.40
CA THR A 174 -19.93 13.82 20.69
C THR A 174 -18.40 13.78 20.59
N THR A 175 -17.85 13.29 19.48
CA THR A 175 -16.40 13.26 19.21
C THR A 175 -15.84 14.66 19.00
N LEU A 176 -16.52 15.51 18.24
CA LEU A 176 -16.16 16.92 18.08
C LEU A 176 -16.24 17.65 19.42
N ALA A 177 -17.29 17.42 20.21
CA ALA A 177 -17.41 17.97 21.55
C ALA A 177 -16.24 17.53 22.45
N TYR A 178 -15.82 16.26 22.38
CA TYR A 178 -14.63 15.79 23.10
C TYR A 178 -13.36 16.56 22.72
N PHE A 179 -13.06 16.73 21.42
CA PHE A 179 -11.84 17.42 20.97
C PHE A 179 -11.88 18.94 21.20
N PHE A 180 -13.00 19.60 20.92
CA PHE A 180 -13.14 21.05 21.08
C PHE A 180 -13.20 21.49 22.54
N PHE A 181 -13.87 20.72 23.41
CA PHE A 181 -14.02 21.04 24.84
C PHE A 181 -12.96 20.37 25.71
N SER A 182 -11.81 19.93 25.16
CA SER A 182 -10.69 19.36 25.92
C SER A 182 -9.95 20.38 26.82
N ARG A 183 -10.60 21.47 27.22
CA ARG A 183 -10.19 22.33 28.34
C ARG A 183 -10.75 21.77 29.65
N LYS A 184 -9.87 21.65 30.65
CA LYS A 184 -10.18 21.24 32.03
C LYS A 184 -11.16 22.20 32.70
N GLU A 185 -12.45 22.10 32.43
CA GLU A 185 -13.45 22.64 33.34
C GLU A 185 -14.58 21.64 33.53
N LYS A 186 -15.11 21.65 34.76
CA LYS A 186 -16.26 20.87 35.25
C LYS A 186 -17.54 21.30 34.52
N SER A 187 -17.57 21.14 33.20
CA SER A 187 -18.68 21.54 32.36
C SER A 187 -19.74 20.43 32.32
N VAL A 188 -21.00 20.84 32.28
CA VAL A 188 -22.22 20.00 32.22
C VAL A 188 -22.19 19.00 31.05
N LEU A 189 -21.31 19.21 30.07
CA LEU A 189 -21.06 18.35 28.91
C LEU A 189 -20.11 17.16 29.18
N SER A 190 -19.62 16.95 30.41
CA SER A 190 -18.75 15.82 30.77
C SER A 190 -19.30 14.44 30.39
N PRO A 191 -20.61 14.13 30.52
CA PRO A 191 -21.17 12.85 30.08
C PRO A 191 -21.15 12.68 28.55
N VAL A 192 -21.45 13.74 27.80
CA VAL A 192 -21.47 13.76 26.32
C VAL A 192 -20.06 13.51 25.76
N SER A 193 -19.04 14.09 26.41
CA SER A 193 -17.63 13.89 26.08
C SER A 193 -17.17 12.44 26.30
N LYS A 194 -17.67 11.75 27.34
CA LYS A 194 -17.37 10.32 27.58
C LYS A 194 -17.91 9.40 26.49
N VAL A 195 -19.07 9.71 25.92
CA VAL A 195 -19.60 8.97 24.76
C VAL A 195 -18.69 9.16 23.54
N GLY A 196 -18.20 10.39 23.31
CA GLY A 196 -17.22 10.67 22.26
C GLY A 196 -15.95 9.84 22.39
N ILE A 197 -15.44 9.60 23.61
CA ILE A 197 -14.27 8.72 23.85
C ILE A 197 -14.52 7.31 23.32
N ILE A 198 -15.72 6.76 23.53
CA ILE A 198 -16.06 5.41 23.04
C ILE A 198 -16.03 5.37 21.50
N PHE A 199 -16.60 6.37 20.84
CA PHE A 199 -16.53 6.49 19.37
C PHE A 199 -15.10 6.64 18.85
N ILE A 200 -14.26 7.42 19.55
CA ILE A 200 -12.84 7.55 19.22
C ILE A 200 -12.12 6.21 19.37
N MET A 201 -12.35 5.47 20.45
CA MET A 201 -11.77 4.14 20.67
C MET A 201 -12.23 3.14 19.60
N LEU A 202 -13.49 3.19 19.17
CA LEU A 202 -14.00 2.38 18.06
C LEU A 202 -13.32 2.73 16.73
N GLY A 203 -13.16 4.01 16.41
CA GLY A 203 -12.48 4.46 15.19
C GLY A 203 -11.00 4.07 15.14
N PHE A 204 -10.28 4.23 16.26
CA PHE A 204 -8.91 3.75 16.37
C PHE A 204 -8.84 2.22 16.30
N GLY A 205 -9.73 1.51 16.99
CA GLY A 205 -9.82 0.05 16.94
C GLY A 205 -10.06 -0.48 15.53
N ALA A 206 -10.96 0.14 14.76
CA ALA A 206 -11.19 -0.19 13.36
C ALA A 206 -9.94 0.04 12.50
N THR A 207 -9.24 1.16 12.70
CA THR A 207 -8.00 1.47 11.97
C THR A 207 -6.89 0.46 12.27
N PHE A 208 -6.68 0.11 13.54
CA PHE A 208 -5.75 -0.95 13.92
C PHE A 208 -6.16 -2.31 13.33
N GLY A 209 -7.45 -2.66 13.41
CA GLY A 209 -8.01 -3.88 12.83
C GLY A 209 -7.75 -4.01 11.34
N LEU A 210 -7.97 -2.93 10.56
CA LEU A 210 -7.70 -2.90 9.13
C LEU A 210 -6.23 -3.17 8.79
N THR A 211 -5.29 -2.64 9.59
CA THR A 211 -3.85 -2.90 9.37
C THR A 211 -3.43 -4.33 9.70
N VAL A 212 -4.05 -4.96 10.70
CA VAL A 212 -3.81 -6.38 11.02
C VAL A 212 -4.41 -7.26 9.94
N MET A 213 -5.65 -6.97 9.54
CA MET A 213 -6.35 -7.68 8.48
C MET A 213 -5.59 -7.61 7.16
N SER A 214 -5.02 -6.47 6.78
CA SER A 214 -4.26 -6.35 5.53
C SER A 214 -3.01 -7.23 5.54
N ARG A 215 -2.29 -7.30 6.66
CA ARG A 215 -1.11 -8.16 6.82
C ARG A 215 -1.48 -9.64 6.79
N VAL A 216 -2.54 -10.04 7.49
CA VAL A 216 -3.04 -11.43 7.48
C VAL A 216 -3.58 -11.81 6.10
N SER A 217 -4.28 -10.91 5.41
CA SER A 217 -4.79 -11.12 4.06
C SER A 217 -3.65 -11.36 3.05
N LEU A 218 -2.56 -10.57 3.14
CA LEU A 218 -1.36 -10.81 2.33
C LEU A 218 -0.73 -12.19 2.60
N LEU A 219 -0.69 -12.62 3.87
CA LEU A 219 -0.19 -13.95 4.24
C LEU A 219 -1.08 -15.05 3.66
N ILE A 220 -2.41 -14.93 3.79
CA ILE A 220 -3.38 -15.88 3.22
C ILE A 220 -3.19 -15.97 1.71
N GLY A 221 -3.05 -14.85 1.01
CA GLY A 221 -2.82 -14.84 -0.44
C GLY A 221 -1.54 -15.60 -0.84
N ARG A 222 -0.46 -15.47 -0.06
CA ARG A 222 0.79 -16.22 -0.31
C ARG A 222 0.67 -17.71 0.04
N LEU A 223 -0.08 -18.07 1.09
CA LEU A 223 -0.37 -19.46 1.42
C LEU A 223 -1.27 -20.12 0.36
N GLN A 224 -2.29 -19.40 -0.13
CA GLN A 224 -3.13 -19.87 -1.23
C GLN A 224 -2.31 -20.10 -2.50
N PHE A 225 -1.41 -19.19 -2.86
CA PHE A 225 -0.47 -19.38 -3.97
C PHE A 225 0.35 -20.68 -3.82
N LEU A 226 0.95 -20.91 -2.63
CA LEU A 226 1.76 -22.11 -2.39
C LEU A 226 0.93 -23.40 -2.40
N LEU A 227 -0.28 -23.40 -1.84
CA LEU A 227 -1.09 -24.60 -1.69
C LEU A 227 -1.92 -24.93 -2.95
N ARG A 228 -2.41 -23.92 -3.66
CA ARG A 228 -3.24 -24.06 -4.88
C ARG A 228 -2.39 -24.10 -6.14
N GLU A 229 -1.66 -23.02 -6.41
CA GLU A 229 -0.96 -22.85 -7.70
C GLU A 229 0.33 -23.66 -7.77
N TRP A 230 1.04 -23.83 -6.65
CA TRP A 230 2.27 -24.60 -6.62
C TRP A 230 2.02 -26.09 -6.34
N LEU A 231 1.47 -26.44 -5.17
CA LEU A 231 1.30 -27.84 -4.73
C LEU A 231 0.05 -28.55 -5.29
N GLY A 232 -0.98 -27.82 -5.70
CA GLY A 232 -2.22 -28.40 -6.25
C GLY A 232 -3.05 -29.22 -5.26
N ILE A 233 -2.86 -29.04 -3.94
CA ILE A 233 -3.51 -29.84 -2.88
C ILE A 233 -4.97 -29.40 -2.66
N ILE A 234 -5.27 -28.13 -2.94
CA ILE A 234 -6.60 -27.54 -2.75
C ILE A 234 -7.24 -27.35 -4.13
N ALA A 235 -8.48 -27.82 -4.29
CA ALA A 235 -9.25 -27.67 -5.52
C ALA A 235 -9.41 -26.19 -5.94
N GLN A 236 -9.48 -25.96 -7.26
CA GLN A 236 -9.56 -24.64 -7.92
C GLN A 236 -10.60 -23.72 -7.27
#